data_AF-A0A955J470-F1
#
_entry.id   AF-A0A955J470-F1
#
_cell.length_a   1.000
_cell.length_b   1.000
_cell.length_c   1.000
_cell.angle_alpha   90.00
_cell.angle_beta   90.00
_cell.angle_gamma   90.00
#
_symmetry.space_group_name_H-M   'P 1'
#
loop_
_entity.id
_entity.type
_entity.pdbx_description
1 polymer ?
#
loop_
_entity_poly.entity_id
_entity_poly.type
_entity_poly.pdbx_seq_one_letter_code
_entity_poly.pdbx_strand_id
1 'polypeptide(L)'
;LEAAIREADPAALGGTYPNAIGVNTDRLSIGMISAGYTITFEDGPSGATAKALAIDNFSFTSADDIAVGGDRDLNPRLSNSTTFGSLPPSVGFTAGTIRFTNGNRTGTVDVTDTMTIGEFRDQVERLNLGVRVEIDESGDSINVVNEVSGFRLQVEELGGLTATSLGIRSLQGTTPISVFNDGRGIEIKEDYLDAFGATVTGYDFRITLADGQAFDVDLRQQDVVNVQSVIDRINDAAATNVPPITGFNAVLTQNDNGIQLRDGTVGGGVLTVEALNGSFAAEDLGLMDGTLSVGTPTTLLGEDRATVRVDSVFSDLIELRDALAGNDESGITFAGGRLEEAVDLLASARAAAGSRSSRLEAASRRLEDSVLLDETVRSRVRDVDYVSAASQFSLLQVQLQAGLQSAAQIQSLTLLDFLG
;
A
#
# COMPACT_ATOMS: atom_id res chain seq x y z
N LEU A 1 -7.49 -31.75 13.09
CA LEU A 1 -7.18 -30.68 14.06
C LEU A 1 -7.85 -30.95 15.41
N GLU A 2 -9.17 -31.09 15.50
CA GLU A 2 -9.86 -31.29 16.79
C GLU A 2 -9.36 -32.51 17.56
N ALA A 3 -9.21 -33.65 16.87
CA ALA A 3 -8.68 -34.87 17.45
C ALA A 3 -7.28 -34.65 18.05
N ALA A 4 -6.41 -33.88 17.38
CA ALA A 4 -5.06 -33.60 17.86
C ALA A 4 -5.05 -32.70 19.10
N ILE A 5 -5.94 -31.69 19.15
CA ILE A 5 -6.07 -30.83 20.34
C ILE A 5 -6.58 -31.64 21.53
N ARG A 6 -7.61 -32.47 21.33
CA ARG A 6 -8.15 -33.32 22.41
C ARG A 6 -7.22 -34.46 22.82
N GLU A 7 -6.32 -34.88 21.95
CA GLU A 7 -5.24 -35.83 22.28
C GLU A 7 -4.19 -35.18 23.19
N ALA A 8 -3.85 -33.90 22.95
CA ALA A 8 -2.97 -33.15 23.83
C ALA A 8 -3.61 -32.87 25.19
N ASP A 9 -4.84 -32.34 25.21
CA ASP A 9 -5.66 -32.23 26.42
C ASP A 9 -7.17 -32.28 26.08
N PRO A 10 -7.90 -33.31 26.54
CA PRO A 10 -9.34 -33.44 26.29
C PRO A 10 -10.19 -32.27 26.79
N ALA A 11 -9.70 -31.54 27.80
CA ALA A 11 -10.41 -30.42 28.44
C ALA A 11 -10.12 -29.06 27.77
N ALA A 12 -9.15 -28.96 26.86
CA ALA A 12 -8.81 -27.70 26.19
C ALA A 12 -9.96 -27.12 25.34
N LEU A 13 -10.79 -27.99 24.75
CA LEU A 13 -11.95 -27.60 23.96
C LEU A 13 -13.26 -27.85 24.70
N GLY A 14 -14.10 -26.82 24.74
CA GLY A 14 -15.50 -26.94 25.09
C GLY A 14 -16.30 -27.72 24.03
N GLY A 15 -17.46 -28.23 24.42
CA GLY A 15 -18.36 -28.99 23.52
C GLY A 15 -17.98 -30.45 23.32
N THR A 16 -18.86 -31.19 22.63
CA THR A 16 -18.67 -32.63 22.34
C THR A 16 -17.83 -32.84 21.08
N TYR A 17 -16.92 -33.82 21.11
CA TYR A 17 -16.27 -34.31 19.90
C TYR A 17 -17.31 -34.91 18.94
N PRO A 18 -17.26 -34.66 17.62
CA PRO A 18 -16.27 -33.91 16.84
C PRO A 18 -16.75 -32.52 16.38
N ASN A 19 -17.35 -31.73 17.28
CA ASN A 19 -18.03 -30.48 16.91
C ASN A 19 -17.34 -29.23 17.46
N ALA A 20 -16.13 -29.35 18.01
CA ALA A 20 -15.40 -28.19 18.52
C ALA A 20 -14.54 -27.51 17.45
N ILE A 21 -14.41 -28.09 16.25
CA ILE A 21 -13.86 -27.41 15.08
C ILE A 21 -14.84 -27.51 13.92
N GLY A 22 -15.29 -26.34 13.45
CA GLY A 22 -16.23 -26.19 12.33
C GLY A 22 -15.54 -25.70 11.05
N VAL A 23 -16.22 -25.84 9.92
CA VAL A 23 -15.88 -25.14 8.68
C VAL A 23 -17.06 -24.27 8.31
N ASN A 24 -16.90 -22.95 8.37
CA ASN A 24 -17.94 -21.98 8.05
C ASN A 24 -17.66 -21.37 6.67
N THR A 25 -18.45 -21.78 5.68
CA THR A 25 -18.33 -21.43 4.26
C THR A 25 -16.98 -21.83 3.67
N ASP A 26 -15.93 -21.02 3.90
CA ASP A 26 -14.56 -21.22 3.41
C ASP A 26 -13.49 -21.10 4.52
N ARG A 27 -13.91 -20.99 5.79
CA ARG A 27 -13.05 -20.68 6.94
C ARG A 27 -13.07 -21.82 7.94
N LEU A 28 -11.90 -22.20 8.45
CA LEU A 28 -11.78 -23.17 9.54
C LEU A 28 -11.97 -22.43 10.86
N SER A 29 -12.80 -22.98 11.74
CA SER A 29 -13.15 -22.30 12.96
C SER A 29 -13.06 -23.15 14.22
N ILE A 30 -12.57 -22.58 15.31
CA ILE A 30 -12.50 -23.23 16.62
C ILE A 30 -13.68 -22.77 17.49
N GLY A 31 -14.35 -23.71 18.14
CA GLY A 31 -15.41 -23.44 19.10
C GLY A 31 -14.89 -22.83 20.40
N MET A 32 -15.68 -22.93 21.48
CA MET A 32 -15.26 -22.42 22.80
C MET A 32 -14.01 -23.14 23.32
N ILE A 33 -12.99 -22.38 23.69
CA ILE A 33 -11.84 -22.87 24.45
C ILE A 33 -12.19 -22.80 25.94
N SER A 34 -11.84 -23.83 26.69
CA SER A 34 -12.10 -23.87 28.13
C SER A 34 -11.32 -22.77 28.86
N ALA A 35 -11.92 -22.19 29.90
CA ALA A 35 -11.29 -21.14 30.69
C ALA A 35 -9.93 -21.60 31.26
N GLY A 36 -8.91 -20.75 31.14
CA GLY A 36 -7.55 -21.04 31.63
C GLY A 36 -6.67 -21.83 30.67
N TYR A 37 -7.16 -22.17 29.47
CA TYR A 37 -6.37 -22.79 28.42
C TYR A 37 -5.88 -21.75 27.41
N THR A 38 -4.67 -21.97 26.91
CA THR A 38 -4.15 -21.33 25.70
C THR A 38 -3.82 -22.42 24.70
N ILE A 39 -4.35 -22.33 23.48
CA ILE A 39 -4.03 -23.27 22.39
C ILE A 39 -3.07 -22.57 21.45
N THR A 40 -1.86 -23.08 21.33
CA THR A 40 -0.87 -22.61 20.35
C THR A 40 -0.67 -23.68 19.28
N PHE A 41 -0.56 -23.26 18.02
CA PHE A 41 -0.19 -24.14 16.93
C PHE A 41 1.22 -23.80 16.48
N GLU A 42 2.10 -24.79 16.57
CA GLU A 42 3.49 -24.69 16.13
C GLU A 42 3.80 -25.91 15.27
N ASP A 43 4.51 -25.70 14.15
CA ASP A 43 5.05 -26.80 13.38
C ASP A 43 6.24 -27.45 14.11
N GLY A 44 6.19 -28.78 14.27
CA GLY A 44 7.29 -29.55 14.85
C GLY A 44 8.52 -29.65 13.94
N PRO A 45 9.58 -30.37 14.36
CA PRO A 45 10.85 -30.48 13.61
C PRO A 45 10.71 -31.06 12.19
N SER A 46 9.62 -31.79 11.95
CA SER A 46 9.22 -32.31 10.64
C SER A 46 7.72 -32.13 10.47
N GLY A 47 7.32 -31.15 9.64
CA GLY A 47 5.93 -30.80 9.40
C GLY A 47 5.83 -29.33 8.99
N ALA A 48 4.86 -28.99 8.14
CA ALA A 48 4.57 -27.61 7.75
C ALA A 48 3.04 -27.39 7.74
N THR A 49 2.32 -28.13 8.58
CA THR A 49 0.85 -28.20 8.54
C THR A 49 0.24 -26.97 9.19
N ALA A 50 0.81 -26.48 10.30
CA ALA A 50 0.38 -25.24 10.92
C ALA A 50 0.63 -24.07 9.97
N LYS A 51 1.80 -24.02 9.33
CA LYS A 51 2.14 -23.03 8.31
C LYS A 51 1.26 -23.13 7.07
N ALA A 52 0.96 -24.35 6.59
CA ALA A 52 0.09 -24.57 5.44
C ALA A 52 -1.38 -24.19 5.70
N LEU A 53 -1.82 -24.29 6.96
CA LEU A 53 -3.14 -23.84 7.40
C LEU A 53 -3.14 -22.37 7.87
N ALA A 54 -2.00 -21.68 7.80
CA ALA A 54 -1.79 -20.31 8.28
C ALA A 54 -2.19 -20.09 9.75
N ILE A 55 -1.96 -21.10 10.60
CA ILE A 55 -2.22 -21.06 12.05
C ILE A 55 -0.95 -21.12 12.90
N ASP A 56 0.22 -21.21 12.27
CA ASP A 56 1.53 -21.20 12.95
C ASP A 56 1.74 -19.89 13.74
N ASN A 57 2.15 -20.00 15.01
CA ASN A 57 2.29 -18.89 15.97
C ASN A 57 0.98 -18.20 16.39
N PHE A 58 -0.19 -18.74 16.06
CA PHE A 58 -1.46 -18.24 16.58
C PHE A 58 -1.74 -18.85 17.96
N SER A 59 -2.01 -17.99 18.96
CA SER A 59 -2.36 -18.40 20.32
C SER A 59 -3.80 -18.02 20.60
N PHE A 60 -4.63 -18.98 21.00
CA PHE A 60 -6.01 -18.73 21.38
C PHE A 60 -6.14 -18.81 22.89
N THR A 61 -6.52 -17.71 23.54
CA THR A 61 -6.74 -17.66 24.99
C THR A 61 -8.23 -17.55 25.33
N SER A 62 -8.61 -17.98 26.53
CA SER A 62 -9.97 -17.73 27.03
C SER A 62 -10.23 -16.26 27.43
N ALA A 63 -9.20 -15.39 27.40
CA ALA A 63 -9.25 -14.01 27.87
C ALA A 63 -9.44 -12.97 26.75
N ASP A 64 -9.41 -13.41 25.48
CA ASP A 64 -9.78 -12.57 24.34
C ASP A 64 -11.32 -12.40 24.29
N ASP A 65 -11.77 -11.41 25.06
CA ASP A 65 -13.15 -11.08 25.41
C ASP A 65 -13.98 -10.61 24.18
N ILE A 66 -14.38 -11.53 23.30
CA ILE A 66 -15.33 -11.24 22.20
C ILE A 66 -16.47 -12.26 22.15
N ALA A 67 -17.26 -12.34 23.21
CA ALA A 67 -18.59 -12.93 23.26
C ALA A 67 -18.75 -14.46 23.10
N VAL A 68 -19.59 -14.96 23.98
CA VAL A 68 -20.11 -16.31 24.17
C VAL A 68 -20.93 -16.74 22.95
N GLY A 69 -20.56 -17.86 22.29
CA GLY A 69 -21.51 -18.66 21.50
C GLY A 69 -21.34 -18.79 19.98
N GLY A 70 -20.13 -18.68 19.42
CA GLY A 70 -19.91 -18.93 17.99
C GLY A 70 -18.54 -19.53 17.67
N ASP A 71 -18.50 -20.24 16.54
CA ASP A 71 -17.30 -20.74 15.87
C ASP A 71 -16.36 -19.57 15.47
N ARG A 72 -15.07 -19.63 15.84
CA ARG A 72 -14.04 -18.58 15.61
C ARG A 72 -13.17 -18.88 14.41
N ASP A 73 -13.06 -17.98 13.43
CA ASP A 73 -12.11 -18.13 12.33
C ASP A 73 -10.66 -18.23 12.84
N LEU A 74 -9.91 -19.22 12.35
CA LEU A 74 -8.53 -19.45 12.73
C LEU A 74 -7.56 -18.45 12.07
N ASN A 75 -7.95 -17.81 10.98
CA ASN A 75 -7.21 -16.69 10.39
C ASN A 75 -8.20 -15.65 9.80
N PRO A 76 -8.73 -14.74 10.65
CA PRO A 76 -9.73 -13.79 10.22
C PRO A 76 -9.14 -12.74 9.27
N ARG A 77 -9.43 -12.90 7.97
CA ARG A 77 -9.06 -11.92 6.95
C ARG A 77 -10.10 -10.80 6.83
N LEU A 78 -9.61 -9.57 6.69
CA LEU A 78 -10.38 -8.38 6.36
C LEU A 78 -11.11 -8.55 5.02
N SER A 79 -12.32 -8.00 4.98
CA SER A 79 -13.18 -7.94 3.81
C SER A 79 -13.90 -6.61 3.79
N ASN A 80 -14.50 -6.23 2.66
CA ASN A 80 -15.32 -5.03 2.59
C ASN A 80 -16.52 -5.07 3.55
N SER A 81 -16.98 -6.25 3.97
CA SER A 81 -18.06 -6.43 4.95
C SER A 81 -17.60 -6.44 6.41
N THR A 82 -16.29 -6.43 6.67
CA THR A 82 -15.76 -6.41 8.04
C THR A 82 -16.07 -5.05 8.67
N THR A 83 -16.67 -5.05 9.86
CA THR A 83 -16.93 -3.82 10.63
C THR A 83 -15.75 -3.45 11.52
N PHE A 84 -15.53 -2.17 11.76
CA PHE A 84 -14.40 -1.75 12.62
C PHE A 84 -14.50 -2.23 14.06
N GLY A 85 -15.72 -2.34 14.60
CA GLY A 85 -15.96 -2.90 15.94
C GLY A 85 -15.67 -4.41 16.05
N SER A 86 -15.45 -5.09 14.92
CA SER A 86 -15.03 -6.50 14.91
C SER A 86 -13.52 -6.70 14.88
N LEU A 87 -12.73 -5.63 14.71
CA LEU A 87 -11.27 -5.72 14.63
C LEU A 87 -10.65 -5.97 16.01
N PRO A 88 -9.72 -6.93 16.13
CA PRO A 88 -8.99 -7.16 17.38
C PRO A 88 -7.92 -6.09 17.63
N PRO A 89 -7.61 -5.76 18.90
CA PRO A 89 -8.40 -6.13 20.08
C PRO A 89 -9.72 -5.34 20.09
N SER A 90 -10.85 -6.03 20.31
CA SER A 90 -12.18 -5.41 20.43
C SER A 90 -12.26 -4.30 21.49
N VAL A 91 -11.29 -4.28 22.41
CA VAL A 91 -11.16 -3.31 23.50
C VAL A 91 -10.37 -2.05 23.09
N GLY A 92 -9.89 -1.94 21.84
CA GLY A 92 -8.99 -0.88 21.38
C GLY A 92 -9.48 -0.02 20.21
N PHE A 93 -10.58 -0.38 19.54
CA PHE A 93 -11.12 0.49 18.48
C PHE A 93 -11.84 1.69 19.10
N THR A 94 -11.20 2.86 19.00
CA THR A 94 -11.81 4.12 19.40
C THR A 94 -12.42 4.76 18.17
N ALA A 95 -13.75 4.79 18.09
CA ALA A 95 -14.47 5.56 17.07
C ALA A 95 -14.07 7.05 17.16
N GLY A 96 -14.01 7.70 16.01
CA GLY A 96 -13.42 9.02 15.89
C GLY A 96 -13.37 9.48 14.45
N THR A 97 -12.88 10.70 14.25
CA THR A 97 -12.80 11.30 12.93
C THR A 97 -11.38 11.21 12.42
N ILE A 98 -11.20 10.72 11.20
CA ILE A 98 -9.91 10.70 10.51
C ILE A 98 -9.87 11.87 9.53
N ARG A 99 -8.78 12.62 9.52
CA ARG A 99 -8.53 13.70 8.57
C ARG A 99 -7.50 13.25 7.54
N PHE A 100 -7.86 13.42 6.27
CA PHE A 100 -7.00 13.17 5.13
C PHE A 100 -6.66 14.50 4.48
N THR A 101 -5.36 14.80 4.39
CA THR A 101 -4.85 15.97 3.67
C THR A 101 -3.99 15.46 2.51
N ASN A 102 -4.28 15.87 1.27
CA ASN A 102 -3.46 15.55 0.11
C ASN A 102 -3.11 16.84 -0.65
N GLY A 103 -1.87 17.30 -0.51
CA GLY A 103 -1.48 18.65 -0.92
C GLY A 103 -2.30 19.70 -0.18
N ASN A 104 -2.90 20.64 -0.91
CA ASN A 104 -3.66 21.75 -0.32
C ASN A 104 -5.15 21.41 -0.07
N ARG A 105 -5.53 20.13 -0.12
CA ARG A 105 -6.92 19.68 -0.03
C ARG A 105 -7.08 18.78 1.19
N THR A 106 -8.11 19.04 1.98
CA THR A 106 -8.40 18.29 3.20
C THR A 106 -9.84 17.79 3.20
N GLY A 107 -10.06 16.60 3.72
CA GLY A 107 -11.37 16.02 3.95
C GLY A 107 -11.35 15.12 5.18
N THR A 108 -12.52 14.86 5.74
CA THR A 108 -12.66 14.11 7.01
C THR A 108 -13.67 12.98 6.86
N VAL A 109 -13.44 11.90 7.59
CA VAL A 109 -14.32 10.73 7.64
C VAL A 109 -14.59 10.40 9.10
N ASP A 110 -15.86 10.40 9.49
CA ASP A 110 -16.30 9.97 10.81
C ASP A 110 -16.46 8.45 10.82
N VAL A 111 -15.61 7.76 11.58
CA VAL A 111 -15.58 6.29 11.63
C VAL A 111 -16.30 5.80 12.88
N THR A 112 -17.26 4.90 12.70
CA THR A 112 -18.00 4.24 13.79
C THR A 112 -17.63 2.76 13.88
N ASP A 113 -17.93 2.14 15.01
CA ASP A 113 -17.77 0.70 15.27
C ASP A 113 -18.59 -0.17 14.29
N THR A 114 -19.74 0.34 13.87
CA THR A 114 -20.70 -0.31 12.96
C THR A 114 -20.36 -0.11 11.49
N MET A 115 -19.50 0.85 11.17
CA MET A 115 -19.06 1.12 9.81
C MET A 115 -18.22 -0.05 9.29
N THR A 116 -18.48 -0.46 8.06
CA THR A 116 -17.70 -1.47 7.36
C THR A 116 -16.49 -0.88 6.64
N ILE A 117 -15.46 -1.69 6.40
CA ILE A 117 -14.29 -1.27 5.60
C ILE A 117 -14.73 -0.83 4.20
N GLY A 118 -15.71 -1.49 3.59
CA GLY A 118 -16.26 -1.08 2.29
C GLY A 118 -16.87 0.31 2.33
N GLU A 119 -17.69 0.61 3.34
CA GLU A 119 -18.26 1.96 3.52
C GLU A 119 -17.19 3.01 3.76
N PHE A 120 -16.14 2.67 4.52
CA PHE A 120 -15.00 3.57 4.76
C PHE A 120 -14.25 3.92 3.47
N ARG A 121 -13.95 2.91 2.65
CA ARG A 121 -13.34 3.09 1.33
C ARG A 121 -14.17 4.03 0.46
N ASP A 122 -15.48 3.79 0.38
CA ASP A 122 -16.38 4.65 -0.39
C ASP A 122 -16.45 6.08 0.18
N GLN A 123 -16.42 6.25 1.51
CA GLN A 123 -16.42 7.58 2.13
C GLN A 123 -15.13 8.35 1.82
N VAL A 124 -13.98 7.69 1.89
CA VAL A 124 -12.69 8.31 1.50
C VAL A 124 -12.68 8.66 0.00
N GLU A 125 -13.14 7.76 -0.87
CA GLU A 125 -13.22 8.02 -2.31
C GLU A 125 -14.12 9.22 -2.63
N ARG A 126 -15.25 9.38 -1.92
CA ARG A 126 -16.15 10.54 -2.07
C ARG A 126 -15.51 11.87 -1.70
N LEU A 127 -14.43 11.90 -0.91
CA LEU A 127 -13.67 13.12 -0.65
C LEU A 127 -12.98 13.65 -1.93
N ASN A 128 -12.80 12.80 -2.95
CA ASN A 128 -12.16 13.13 -4.23
C ASN A 128 -10.74 13.71 -4.06
N LEU A 129 -10.02 13.31 -3.00
CA LEU A 129 -8.66 13.79 -2.70
C LEU A 129 -7.57 13.04 -3.49
N GLY A 130 -7.93 12.05 -4.30
CA GLY A 130 -7.00 11.12 -4.93
C GLY A 130 -6.28 10.26 -3.88
N VAL A 131 -7.07 9.78 -2.92
CA VAL A 131 -6.64 8.85 -1.87
C VAL A 131 -7.46 7.59 -2.04
N ARG A 132 -6.78 6.44 -2.10
CA ARG A 132 -7.42 5.13 -2.21
C ARG A 132 -7.13 4.31 -0.97
N VAL A 133 -8.18 3.75 -0.39
CA VAL A 133 -8.06 2.78 0.68
C VAL A 133 -8.23 1.39 0.09
N GLU A 134 -7.32 0.49 0.41
CA GLU A 134 -7.34 -0.90 -0.02
C GLU A 134 -7.01 -1.85 1.14
N ILE A 135 -7.57 -3.05 1.08
CA ILE A 135 -7.14 -4.15 1.95
C ILE A 135 -5.92 -4.75 1.27
N ASP A 136 -4.87 -5.04 2.04
CA ASP A 136 -3.65 -5.63 1.49
C ASP A 136 -3.91 -7.04 0.88
N GLU A 137 -2.97 -7.53 0.09
CA GLU A 137 -3.10 -8.85 -0.55
C GLU A 137 -3.22 -9.99 0.48
N SER A 138 -2.60 -9.83 1.66
CA SER A 138 -2.67 -10.78 2.79
C SER A 138 -4.02 -10.74 3.48
N GLY A 139 -4.80 -9.67 3.34
CA GLY A 139 -6.09 -9.51 4.00
C GLY A 139 -5.98 -9.19 5.48
N ASP A 140 -4.82 -8.74 5.94
CA ASP A 140 -4.50 -8.57 7.36
C ASP A 140 -4.33 -7.08 7.72
N SER A 141 -4.15 -6.22 6.72
CA SER A 141 -3.98 -4.78 6.93
C SER A 141 -4.80 -3.92 5.96
N ILE A 142 -4.91 -2.64 6.30
CA ILE A 142 -5.48 -1.60 5.45
C ILE A 142 -4.35 -0.69 4.99
N ASN A 143 -4.25 -0.48 3.69
CA ASN A 143 -3.34 0.48 3.08
C ASN A 143 -4.09 1.73 2.66
N VAL A 144 -3.48 2.89 2.88
CA VAL A 144 -3.94 4.17 2.36
C VAL A 144 -2.92 4.66 1.35
N VAL A 145 -3.34 4.76 0.10
CA VAL A 145 -2.48 5.05 -1.05
C VAL A 145 -2.80 6.43 -1.59
N ASN A 146 -1.76 7.20 -1.87
CA ASN A 146 -1.86 8.44 -2.62
C ASN A 146 -1.86 8.12 -4.12
N GLU A 147 -2.79 8.69 -4.89
CA GLU A 147 -2.89 8.49 -6.33
C GLU A 147 -2.45 9.73 -7.13
N VAL A 148 -2.07 10.81 -6.45
CA VAL A 148 -1.77 12.11 -7.07
C VAL A 148 -0.29 12.41 -6.97
N SER A 149 0.41 12.31 -8.11
CA SER A 149 1.80 12.72 -8.23
C SER A 149 2.01 14.17 -7.81
N GLY A 150 3.09 14.42 -7.06
CA GLY A 150 3.47 15.74 -6.57
C GLY A 150 2.66 16.26 -5.38
N PHE A 151 1.60 15.57 -4.94
CA PHE A 151 0.94 15.89 -3.67
C PHE A 151 1.43 14.95 -2.57
N ARG A 152 1.43 15.48 -1.35
CA ARG A 152 1.81 14.76 -0.14
C ARG A 152 0.55 14.44 0.65
N LEU A 153 0.35 13.16 0.95
CA LEU A 153 -0.74 12.63 1.74
C LEU A 153 -0.33 12.60 3.21
N GLN A 154 -1.23 13.10 4.05
CA GLN A 154 -1.15 13.01 5.49
C GLN A 154 -2.46 12.40 6.00
N VAL A 155 -2.33 11.46 6.92
CA VAL A 155 -3.45 10.86 7.62
C VAL A 155 -3.29 11.22 9.10
N GLU A 156 -4.29 11.93 9.60
CA GLU A 156 -4.28 12.58 10.90
C GLU A 156 -5.55 12.21 11.68
N GLU A 157 -5.53 12.47 12.99
CA GLU A 157 -6.72 12.31 13.83
C GLU A 157 -7.45 13.64 13.93
N LEU A 158 -8.77 13.60 14.02
CA LEU A 158 -9.59 14.77 14.31
C LEU A 158 -10.61 14.42 15.41
N GLY A 159 -10.10 13.93 16.53
CA GLY A 159 -10.88 13.42 17.64
C GLY A 159 -10.85 11.90 17.69
N GLY A 160 -10.35 11.37 18.81
CA GLY A 160 -10.12 9.94 18.99
C GLY A 160 -8.69 9.52 18.62
N LEU A 161 -8.50 8.21 18.49
CA LEU A 161 -7.25 7.56 18.09
C LEU A 161 -7.52 6.54 16.97
N THR A 162 -8.49 6.82 16.10
CA THR A 162 -8.99 5.85 15.13
C THR A 162 -7.92 5.49 14.10
N ALA A 163 -7.28 6.48 13.48
CA ALA A 163 -6.23 6.22 12.49
C ALA A 163 -5.03 5.48 13.10
N THR A 164 -4.71 5.77 14.36
CA THR A 164 -3.64 5.14 15.15
C THR A 164 -3.99 3.69 15.47
N SER A 165 -5.21 3.43 15.97
CA SER A 165 -5.71 2.07 16.23
C SER A 165 -5.77 1.22 14.97
N LEU A 166 -6.05 1.83 13.82
CA LEU A 166 -6.03 1.17 12.51
C LEU A 166 -4.62 1.04 11.91
N GLY A 167 -3.61 1.69 12.51
CA GLY A 167 -2.24 1.70 11.99
C GLY A 167 -2.05 2.49 10.69
N ILE A 168 -3.00 3.36 10.32
CA ILE A 168 -2.99 4.12 9.06
C ILE A 168 -2.60 5.59 9.24
N ARG A 169 -2.37 6.05 10.48
CA ARG A 169 -1.87 7.40 10.76
C ARG A 169 -0.46 7.56 10.19
N SER A 170 -0.20 8.64 9.45
CA SER A 170 1.09 8.81 8.77
C SER A 170 2.24 9.12 9.75
N LEU A 171 1.95 9.77 10.88
CA LEU A 171 2.94 10.05 11.93
C LEU A 171 2.44 9.56 13.30
N GLN A 172 3.13 8.57 13.85
CA GLN A 172 2.89 7.99 15.18
C GLN A 172 4.23 7.69 15.87
N GLY A 173 4.20 7.35 17.17
CA GLY A 173 5.43 7.11 17.94
C GLY A 173 6.30 5.98 17.37
N THR A 174 5.67 4.98 16.76
CA THR A 174 6.35 3.85 16.11
C THR A 174 6.78 4.12 14.67
N THR A 175 6.42 5.27 14.08
CA THR A 175 6.85 5.63 12.73
C THR A 175 8.39 5.67 12.68
N PRO A 176 9.04 4.92 11.78
CA PRO A 176 10.48 4.93 11.66
C PRO A 176 11.02 6.32 11.27
N ILE A 177 12.16 6.72 11.81
CA ILE A 177 12.79 7.98 11.38
C ILE A 177 13.26 7.89 9.92
N SER A 178 13.58 6.70 9.42
CA SER A 178 14.00 6.49 8.03
C SER A 178 12.96 6.88 6.98
N VAL A 179 11.67 6.97 7.31
CA VAL A 179 10.63 7.39 6.35
C VAL A 179 10.47 8.92 6.27
N PHE A 180 11.13 9.67 7.16
CA PHE A 180 11.10 11.12 7.13
C PHE A 180 11.72 11.67 5.85
N ASN A 181 11.28 12.85 5.44
CA ASN A 181 11.83 13.60 4.31
C ASN A 181 11.89 12.73 3.05
N ASP A 182 10.75 12.12 2.70
CA ASP A 182 10.58 11.32 1.49
C ASP A 182 11.46 10.05 1.44
N GLY A 183 11.81 9.50 2.61
CA GLY A 183 12.65 8.29 2.76
C GLY A 183 14.14 8.58 2.94
N ARG A 184 14.52 9.87 3.05
CA ARG A 184 15.90 10.29 3.30
C ARG A 184 16.31 10.13 4.76
N GLY A 185 15.34 10.12 5.67
CA GLY A 185 15.57 10.13 7.11
C GLY A 185 15.93 11.52 7.62
N ILE A 186 16.71 11.57 8.70
CA ILE A 186 17.25 12.81 9.26
C ILE A 186 18.77 12.72 9.30
N GLU A 187 19.46 13.84 9.08
CA GLU A 187 20.91 13.92 9.21
C GLU A 187 21.29 14.40 10.62
N ILE A 188 21.96 13.52 11.39
CA ILE A 188 22.46 13.82 12.74
C ILE A 188 23.95 14.19 12.70
N LYS A 189 24.38 14.95 13.71
CA LYS A 189 25.77 15.37 13.86
C LYS A 189 26.52 14.43 14.80
N GLU A 190 27.54 13.78 14.28
CA GLU A 190 28.43 12.94 15.09
C GLU A 190 29.45 13.78 15.87
N ASP A 191 29.90 13.22 17.00
CA ASP A 191 31.01 13.76 17.79
C ASP A 191 32.27 13.93 16.93
N TYR A 192 32.99 15.03 17.13
CA TYR A 192 34.19 15.34 16.34
C TYR A 192 35.38 15.69 17.23
N LEU A 193 36.59 15.62 16.66
CA LEU A 193 37.80 16.09 17.33
C LEU A 193 38.04 17.55 16.97
N ASP A 194 38.28 18.39 17.97
CA ASP A 194 38.72 19.76 17.75
C ASP A 194 40.17 19.83 17.23
N ALA A 195 40.64 21.05 16.93
CA ALA A 195 42.00 21.29 16.44
C ALA A 195 43.11 20.85 17.41
N PHE A 196 42.79 20.57 18.67
CA PHE A 196 43.71 20.13 19.71
C PHE A 196 43.53 18.64 20.06
N GLY A 197 42.64 17.92 19.37
CA GLY A 197 42.40 16.50 19.56
C GLY A 197 41.47 16.14 20.71
N ALA A 198 40.74 17.11 21.28
CA ALA A 198 39.69 16.84 22.25
C ALA A 198 38.38 16.50 21.54
N THR A 199 37.66 15.49 22.05
CA THR A 199 36.31 15.17 21.57
C THR A 199 35.33 16.25 21.98
N VAL A 200 34.62 16.79 21.01
CA VAL A 200 33.55 17.76 21.16
C VAL A 200 32.25 17.07 20.76
N THR A 201 31.25 17.18 21.64
CA THR A 201 29.92 16.64 21.36
C THR A 201 29.29 17.34 20.18
N GLY A 202 28.83 16.55 19.21
CA GLY A 202 28.16 17.02 18.01
C GLY A 202 26.70 17.41 18.28
N TYR A 203 26.42 18.34 19.18
CA TYR A 203 25.03 18.75 19.44
C TYR A 203 24.32 19.17 18.15
N ASP A 204 23.09 18.70 17.96
CA ASP A 204 22.30 18.92 16.76
C ASP A 204 21.53 20.23 16.81
N PHE A 205 20.88 20.51 17.94
CA PHE A 205 20.08 21.72 18.09
C PHE A 205 19.90 22.14 19.55
N ARG A 206 19.63 23.43 19.73
CA ARG A 206 19.31 24.06 21.01
C ARG A 206 17.83 24.39 21.06
N ILE A 207 17.21 24.09 22.20
CA ILE A 207 15.87 24.59 22.54
C ILE A 207 16.03 25.66 23.62
N THR A 208 15.46 26.85 23.38
CA THR A 208 15.41 27.95 24.34
C THR A 208 13.96 28.20 24.75
N LEU A 209 13.71 28.30 26.05
CA LEU A 209 12.38 28.43 26.65
C LEU A 209 12.02 29.90 26.96
N ALA A 210 10.76 30.13 27.30
CA ALA A 210 10.21 31.44 27.63
C ALA A 210 10.85 32.08 28.87
N ASP A 211 11.33 31.29 29.83
CA ASP A 211 12.08 31.78 31.00
C ASP A 211 13.56 32.11 30.70
N GLY A 212 14.02 31.84 29.48
CA GLY A 212 15.39 32.06 29.03
C GLY A 212 16.35 30.90 29.33
N GLN A 213 15.90 29.82 29.96
CA GLN A 213 16.68 28.59 30.04
C GLN A 213 16.81 27.95 28.64
N ALA A 214 17.93 27.29 28.41
CA ALA A 214 18.18 26.55 27.19
C ALA A 214 18.90 25.24 27.50
N PHE A 215 18.75 24.28 26.59
CA PHE A 215 19.43 22.99 26.62
C PHE A 215 19.72 22.52 25.19
N ASP A 216 20.78 21.72 25.06
CA ASP A 216 21.25 21.21 23.78
C ASP A 216 20.86 19.74 23.65
N VAL A 217 20.37 19.36 22.47
CA VAL A 217 20.01 17.99 22.12
C VAL A 217 21.10 17.40 21.24
N ASP A 218 21.58 16.23 21.62
CA ASP A 218 22.56 15.41 20.88
C ASP A 218 21.85 14.11 20.51
N LEU A 219 21.47 13.96 19.24
CA LEU A 219 20.84 12.75 18.71
C LEU A 219 21.91 11.77 18.26
N ARG A 220 21.78 10.52 18.71
CA ARG A 220 22.70 9.43 18.34
C ARG A 220 21.96 8.39 17.52
N GLN A 221 22.71 7.46 16.91
CA GLN A 221 22.14 6.42 16.06
C GLN A 221 21.04 5.59 16.74
N GLN A 222 21.14 5.33 18.05
CA GLN A 222 20.08 4.61 18.78
C GLN A 222 18.80 5.43 19.02
N ASP A 223 18.89 6.76 18.91
CA ASP A 223 17.76 7.67 19.15
C ASP A 223 16.94 7.86 17.86
N VAL A 224 17.53 7.61 16.69
CA VAL A 224 16.90 7.78 15.36
C VAL A 224 16.28 6.49 14.80
N VAL A 225 15.71 5.66 15.68
CA VAL A 225 15.00 4.43 15.27
C VAL A 225 13.55 4.74 14.88
N ASN A 226 12.84 5.45 15.74
CA ASN A 226 11.45 5.86 15.54
C ASN A 226 11.19 7.20 16.23
N VAL A 227 10.03 7.79 15.95
CA VAL A 227 9.64 9.11 16.48
C VAL A 227 9.64 9.14 18.02
N GLN A 228 9.21 8.06 18.67
CA GLN A 228 9.20 8.01 20.13
C GLN A 228 10.61 8.07 20.72
N SER A 229 11.58 7.37 20.14
CA SER A 229 12.98 7.43 20.58
C SER A 229 13.57 8.84 20.49
N VAL A 230 13.25 9.59 19.43
CA VAL A 230 13.66 11.00 19.29
C VAL A 230 13.00 11.87 20.36
N ILE A 231 11.69 11.70 20.60
CA ILE A 231 10.97 12.43 21.64
C ILE A 231 11.54 12.15 23.02
N ASP A 232 11.81 10.88 23.32
CA ASP A 232 12.41 10.46 24.58
C ASP A 232 13.79 11.11 24.78
N ARG A 233 14.60 11.15 23.72
CA ARG A 233 15.92 11.79 23.75
C ARG A 233 15.84 13.30 23.99
N ILE A 234 14.89 14.00 23.35
CA ILE A 234 14.66 15.45 23.57
C ILE A 234 14.26 15.71 25.03
N ASN A 235 13.33 14.90 25.57
CA ASN A 235 12.89 15.02 26.95
C ASN A 235 14.00 14.72 27.96
N ASP A 236 14.82 13.70 27.67
CA ASP A 236 15.98 13.34 28.49
C ASP A 236 17.03 14.45 28.51
N ALA A 237 17.29 15.12 27.36
CA ALA A 237 18.19 16.27 27.30
C ALA A 237 17.73 17.43 28.20
N ALA A 238 16.43 17.71 28.26
CA ALA A 238 15.89 18.72 29.16
C ALA A 238 16.00 18.30 30.64
N ALA A 239 15.67 17.04 30.95
CA ALA A 239 15.68 16.50 32.30
C ALA A 239 17.10 16.38 32.89
N THR A 240 18.08 16.10 32.05
CA THR A 240 19.50 15.95 32.44
C THR A 240 20.31 17.24 32.31
N ASN A 241 19.70 18.32 31.81
CA ASN A 241 20.31 19.65 31.77
C ASN A 241 20.78 20.11 33.15
N VAL A 242 21.75 21.04 33.20
CA VAL A 242 22.26 21.57 34.47
C VAL A 242 22.13 23.09 34.47
N PRO A 243 21.14 23.67 35.21
CA PRO A 243 20.15 22.99 36.05
C PRO A 243 19.08 22.22 35.23
N PRO A 244 18.45 21.18 35.80
CA PRO A 244 17.37 20.45 35.13
C PRO A 244 16.21 21.36 34.77
N ILE A 245 15.67 21.18 33.57
CA ILE A 245 14.54 21.96 33.10
C ILE A 245 13.25 21.31 33.58
N THR A 246 12.46 22.05 34.36
CA THR A 246 11.12 21.64 34.79
C THR A 246 10.07 22.46 34.06
N GLY A 247 9.08 21.80 33.47
CA GLY A 247 8.01 22.49 32.72
C GLY A 247 8.18 22.45 31.20
N PHE A 248 9.19 21.75 30.68
CA PHE A 248 9.28 21.41 29.27
C PHE A 248 8.87 19.97 29.02
N ASN A 249 8.20 19.70 27.89
CA ASN A 249 7.98 18.34 27.40
C ASN A 249 7.73 18.32 25.89
N ALA A 250 8.43 17.45 25.17
CA ALA A 250 8.15 17.10 23.78
C ALA A 250 7.17 15.92 23.73
N VAL A 251 6.15 16.01 22.87
CA VAL A 251 5.10 14.98 22.68
C VAL A 251 4.62 14.93 21.24
N LEU A 252 3.94 13.85 20.87
CA LEU A 252 3.07 13.86 19.70
C LEU A 252 1.74 14.54 20.01
N THR A 253 1.22 15.28 19.05
CA THR A 253 -0.15 15.80 19.10
C THR A 253 -1.18 14.67 18.99
N GLN A 254 -2.30 14.83 19.69
CA GLN A 254 -3.39 13.85 19.60
C GLN A 254 -4.08 13.93 18.24
N ASN A 255 -4.33 15.13 17.73
CA ASN A 255 -5.09 15.37 16.50
C ASN A 255 -4.17 15.54 15.28
N ASP A 256 -3.34 16.57 15.29
CA ASP A 256 -2.48 16.88 14.14
C ASP A 256 -1.26 15.94 14.06
N ASN A 257 -0.56 15.93 12.94
CA ASN A 257 0.77 15.32 12.86
C ASN A 257 1.87 16.34 13.18
N GLY A 258 2.97 15.84 13.74
CA GLY A 258 4.13 16.64 14.12
C GLY A 258 4.57 16.40 15.56
N ILE A 259 5.82 16.76 15.85
CA ILE A 259 6.37 16.77 17.20
C ILE A 259 6.02 18.12 17.82
N GLN A 260 5.31 18.10 18.93
CA GLN A 260 4.95 19.30 19.68
C GLN A 260 5.87 19.49 20.88
N LEU A 261 6.56 20.63 20.90
CA LEU A 261 7.32 21.09 22.05
C LEU A 261 6.39 21.93 22.93
N ARG A 262 6.27 21.56 24.21
CA ARG A 262 5.46 22.28 25.19
C ARG A 262 6.34 22.94 26.23
N ASP A 263 6.21 24.24 26.35
CA ASP A 263 6.90 25.06 27.32
C ASP A 263 5.90 25.66 28.32
N GLY A 264 5.86 25.09 29.52
CA GLY A 264 5.09 25.56 30.66
C GLY A 264 5.87 26.48 31.60
N THR A 265 7.08 26.91 31.23
CA THR A 265 7.85 27.86 32.03
C THR A 265 7.21 29.25 32.00
N VAL A 266 7.50 30.04 33.04
CA VAL A 266 6.96 31.41 33.16
C VAL A 266 8.06 32.41 32.85
N GLY A 267 7.95 33.07 31.69
CA GLY A 267 8.87 34.12 31.29
C GLY A 267 8.35 34.95 30.11
N GLY A 268 9.08 36.00 29.76
CA GLY A 268 8.73 36.90 28.66
C GLY A 268 9.40 36.56 27.32
N GLY A 269 10.20 35.50 27.29
CA GLY A 269 10.85 34.98 26.09
C GLY A 269 9.88 34.18 25.21
N VAL A 270 10.41 33.67 24.10
CA VAL A 270 9.68 32.84 23.14
C VAL A 270 10.39 31.50 23.05
N LEU A 271 9.62 30.41 22.97
CA LEU A 271 10.14 29.09 22.67
C LEU A 271 10.77 29.08 21.27
N THR A 272 12.07 28.80 21.18
CA THR A 272 12.79 28.74 19.90
C THR A 272 13.64 27.48 19.77
N VAL A 273 13.80 27.02 18.54
CA VAL A 273 14.70 25.92 18.16
C VAL A 273 15.77 26.48 17.22
N GLU A 274 17.04 26.21 17.51
CA GLU A 274 18.18 26.66 16.71
C GLU A 274 19.07 25.47 16.36
N ALA A 275 19.42 25.30 15.08
CA ALA A 275 20.38 24.29 14.64
C ALA A 275 21.79 24.63 15.17
N LEU A 276 22.50 23.61 15.67
CA LEU A 276 23.87 23.71 16.16
C LEU A 276 24.82 22.95 15.26
N ASN A 277 26.09 23.37 15.23
CA ASN A 277 27.20 22.66 14.56
C ASN A 277 26.98 22.32 13.08
N GLY A 278 26.07 23.05 12.41
CA GLY A 278 25.66 22.77 11.03
C GLY A 278 24.87 21.48 10.86
N SER A 279 24.20 20.99 11.92
CA SER A 279 23.26 19.87 11.83
C SER A 279 21.95 20.29 11.15
N PHE A 280 21.40 19.41 10.33
CA PHE A 280 20.08 19.57 9.73
C PHE A 280 18.98 18.86 10.52
N ALA A 281 19.30 18.17 11.62
CA ALA A 281 18.34 17.32 12.32
C ALA A 281 17.07 18.06 12.76
N ALA A 282 17.19 19.30 13.27
CA ALA A 282 16.02 20.08 13.68
C ALA A 282 15.11 20.45 12.50
N GLU A 283 15.69 20.75 11.34
CA GLU A 283 14.96 21.04 10.10
C GLU A 283 14.31 19.77 9.56
N ASP A 284 15.08 18.68 9.49
CA ASP A 284 14.62 17.37 9.01
C ASP A 284 13.52 16.77 9.90
N LEU A 285 13.46 17.12 11.18
CA LEU A 285 12.38 16.77 12.12
C LEU A 285 11.17 17.72 12.03
N GLY A 286 11.26 18.79 11.24
CA GLY A 286 10.19 19.79 11.10
C GLY A 286 10.08 20.78 12.26
N LEU A 287 11.09 20.87 13.13
CA LEU A 287 11.04 21.70 14.35
C LEU A 287 11.38 23.17 14.12
N MET A 288 12.05 23.51 13.01
CA MET A 288 12.49 24.89 12.73
C MET A 288 11.37 25.78 12.16
N ASP A 289 10.48 25.22 11.34
CA ASP A 289 9.37 25.94 10.70
C ASP A 289 8.01 25.66 11.37
N GLY A 290 8.04 25.26 12.65
CA GLY A 290 6.85 24.91 13.40
C GLY A 290 5.89 26.08 13.65
N THR A 291 4.60 25.77 13.83
CA THR A 291 3.59 26.75 14.21
C THR A 291 3.62 27.01 15.72
N LEU A 292 3.96 28.24 16.11
CA LEU A 292 3.97 28.67 17.49
C LEU A 292 2.58 29.13 17.96
N SER A 293 2.11 28.58 19.08
CA SER A 293 0.95 29.05 19.82
C SER A 293 1.38 29.58 21.18
N VAL A 294 1.24 30.89 21.38
CA VAL A 294 1.58 31.56 22.64
C VAL A 294 0.51 31.30 23.69
N GLY A 295 0.94 30.99 24.92
CA GLY A 295 0.04 30.63 26.01
C GLY A 295 0.79 30.09 27.23
N THR A 296 0.06 29.48 28.16
CA THR A 296 0.65 28.72 29.26
C THR A 296 -0.02 27.34 29.30
N PRO A 297 0.61 26.30 28.71
CA PRO A 297 1.94 26.31 28.09
C PRO A 297 1.98 27.02 26.73
N THR A 298 3.14 27.57 26.36
CA THR A 298 3.46 27.92 24.98
C THR A 298 3.79 26.63 24.23
N THR A 299 3.31 26.47 23.00
CA THR A 299 3.54 25.25 22.24
C THR A 299 4.09 25.58 20.85
N LEU A 300 5.10 24.84 20.42
CA LEU A 300 5.59 24.83 19.04
C LEU A 300 5.20 23.49 18.43
N LEU A 301 4.32 23.50 17.43
CA LEU A 301 3.97 22.31 16.66
C LEU A 301 4.87 22.23 15.43
N GLY A 302 5.77 21.24 15.39
CA GLY A 302 6.60 20.99 14.22
C GLY A 302 5.80 20.54 13.00
N GLU A 303 6.36 20.73 11.82
CA GLU A 303 5.79 20.21 10.57
C GLU A 303 5.82 18.68 10.53
N ASP A 304 4.85 18.09 9.84
CA ASP A 304 4.84 16.66 9.56
C ASP A 304 5.79 16.36 8.40
N ARG A 305 6.84 15.61 8.71
CA ARG A 305 7.87 15.19 7.75
C ARG A 305 7.75 13.72 7.37
N ALA A 306 6.74 13.00 7.88
CA ALA A 306 6.43 11.61 7.58
C ALA A 306 5.28 11.47 6.55
N THR A 307 5.20 12.40 5.60
CA THR A 307 4.14 12.42 4.59
C THR A 307 4.31 11.32 3.54
N VAL A 308 3.20 10.87 2.95
CA VAL A 308 3.18 9.83 1.91
C VAL A 308 3.00 10.46 0.53
N ARG A 309 3.98 10.28 -0.36
CA ARG A 309 3.90 10.77 -1.75
C ARG A 309 3.95 9.61 -2.74
N VAL A 310 3.56 9.90 -3.98
CA VAL A 310 3.69 8.96 -5.09
C VAL A 310 5.13 8.99 -5.61
N ASP A 311 5.75 7.82 -5.77
CA ASP A 311 7.01 7.68 -6.50
C ASP A 311 6.77 7.81 -8.01
N SER A 312 7.11 8.97 -8.55
CA SER A 312 6.97 9.23 -9.99
C SER A 312 7.90 10.35 -10.42
N VAL A 313 8.32 10.31 -11.69
CA VAL A 313 9.15 11.37 -12.29
C VAL A 313 8.54 12.77 -12.11
N PHE A 314 7.21 12.89 -12.07
CA PHE A 314 6.55 14.17 -11.83
C PHE A 314 6.71 14.65 -10.40
N SER A 315 6.62 13.75 -9.41
CA SER A 315 6.91 14.07 -8.02
C SER A 315 8.36 14.53 -7.88
N ASP A 316 9.30 13.80 -8.50
CA ASP A 316 10.74 14.09 -8.42
C ASP A 316 11.09 15.45 -9.06
N LEU A 317 10.45 15.79 -10.20
CA LEU A 317 10.61 17.09 -10.84
C LEU A 317 10.01 18.24 -10.02
N ILE A 318 8.89 18.00 -9.33
CA ILE A 318 8.27 18.98 -8.44
C ILE A 318 9.15 19.20 -7.20
N GLU A 319 9.67 18.14 -6.61
CA GLU A 319 10.64 18.21 -5.50
C GLU A 319 11.89 18.96 -5.89
N LEU A 320 12.48 18.66 -7.06
CA LEU A 320 13.64 19.39 -7.55
C LEU A 320 13.33 20.88 -7.73
N ARG A 321 12.16 21.22 -8.29
CA ARG A 321 11.73 22.61 -8.44
C ARG A 321 11.63 23.30 -7.08
N ASP A 322 10.99 22.65 -6.11
CA ASP A 322 10.74 23.23 -4.79
C ASP A 322 12.05 23.36 -4.00
N ALA A 323 12.94 22.38 -4.08
CA ALA A 323 14.29 22.44 -3.51
C ALA A 323 15.14 23.55 -4.14
N LEU A 324 15.09 23.71 -5.47
CA LEU A 324 15.76 24.83 -6.16
C LEU A 324 15.18 26.19 -5.76
N ALA A 325 13.85 26.28 -5.57
CA ALA A 325 13.20 27.51 -5.15
C ALA A 325 13.51 27.87 -3.69
N GLY A 326 13.64 26.87 -2.81
CA GLY A 326 14.03 27.00 -1.42
C GLY A 326 15.53 27.11 -1.18
N ASN A 327 16.36 26.90 -2.21
CA ASN A 327 17.81 26.75 -2.09
C ASN A 327 18.21 25.64 -1.08
N ASP A 328 17.45 24.55 -1.08
CA ASP A 328 17.72 23.34 -0.30
C ASP A 328 18.72 22.45 -1.06
N GLU A 329 20.00 22.55 -0.70
CA GLU A 329 21.10 21.81 -1.34
C GLU A 329 20.95 20.28 -1.20
N SER A 330 20.48 19.83 -0.04
CA SER A 330 20.24 18.41 0.26
C SER A 330 19.07 17.88 -0.55
N GLY A 331 17.97 18.64 -0.63
CA GLY A 331 16.81 18.33 -1.46
C GLY A 331 17.15 18.27 -2.95
N ILE A 332 17.97 19.19 -3.46
CA ILE A 332 18.43 19.18 -4.87
C ILE A 332 19.20 17.90 -5.18
N THR A 333 20.13 17.51 -4.31
CA THR A 333 20.96 16.30 -4.50
C THR A 333 20.10 15.04 -4.47
N PHE A 334 19.16 14.95 -3.52
CA PHE A 334 18.26 13.81 -3.38
C PHE A 334 17.30 13.68 -4.58
N ALA A 335 16.64 14.77 -4.98
CA ALA A 335 15.76 14.78 -6.14
C ALA A 335 16.53 14.46 -7.44
N GLY A 336 17.77 14.93 -7.57
CA GLY A 336 18.67 14.58 -8.67
C GLY A 336 18.91 13.08 -8.79
N GLY A 337 19.25 12.40 -7.69
CA GLY A 337 19.45 10.95 -7.69
C GLY A 337 18.18 10.16 -8.07
N ARG A 338 17.01 10.60 -7.60
CA ARG A 338 15.72 9.97 -7.95
C ARG A 338 15.35 10.17 -9.42
N LEU A 339 15.67 11.33 -10.00
CA LEU A 339 15.49 11.56 -11.43
C LEU A 339 16.39 10.67 -12.29
N GLU A 340 17.60 10.36 -11.86
CA GLU A 340 18.46 9.39 -12.55
C GLU A 340 17.82 8.00 -12.56
N GLU A 341 17.30 7.54 -11.42
CA GLU A 341 16.54 6.28 -11.33
C GLU A 341 15.28 6.30 -12.21
N ALA A 342 14.55 7.42 -12.24
CA ALA A 342 13.38 7.60 -13.09
C ALA A 342 13.72 7.52 -14.59
N VAL A 343 14.90 8.00 -15.00
CA VAL A 343 15.39 7.87 -16.39
C VAL A 343 15.63 6.41 -16.74
N ASP A 344 16.22 5.62 -15.83
CA ASP A 344 16.44 4.19 -16.03
C ASP A 344 15.13 3.41 -16.10
N LEU A 345 14.15 3.76 -15.25
CA LEU A 345 12.80 3.20 -15.29
C LEU A 345 12.11 3.52 -16.63
N LEU A 346 12.22 4.76 -17.12
CA LEU A 346 11.65 5.18 -18.40
C LEU A 346 12.31 4.44 -19.58
N ALA A 347 13.63 4.26 -19.56
CA ALA A 347 14.36 3.49 -20.56
C ALA A 347 13.86 2.03 -20.60
N SER A 348 13.66 1.43 -19.43
CA SER A 348 13.12 0.07 -19.28
C SER A 348 11.68 -0.05 -19.79
N ALA A 349 10.81 0.89 -19.43
CA ALA A 349 9.43 0.95 -19.91
C ALA A 349 9.37 1.12 -21.44
N ARG A 350 10.23 1.96 -22.02
CA ARG A 350 10.35 2.15 -23.46
C ARG A 350 10.83 0.89 -24.17
N ALA A 351 11.81 0.17 -23.61
CA ALA A 351 12.26 -1.10 -24.15
C ALA A 351 11.14 -2.16 -24.15
N ALA A 352 10.38 -2.24 -23.05
CA ALA A 352 9.22 -3.14 -22.96
C ALA A 352 8.15 -2.81 -24.01
N ALA A 353 7.81 -1.53 -24.20
CA ALA A 353 6.90 -1.09 -25.25
C ALA A 353 7.42 -1.43 -26.66
N GLY A 354 8.71 -1.22 -26.92
CA GLY A 354 9.36 -1.61 -28.18
C GLY A 354 9.23 -3.11 -28.46
N SER A 355 9.50 -3.96 -27.47
CA SER A 355 9.35 -5.42 -27.60
C SER A 355 7.91 -5.84 -27.92
N ARG A 356 6.92 -5.19 -27.30
CA ARG A 356 5.48 -5.44 -27.57
C ARG A 356 5.12 -5.00 -28.97
N SER A 357 5.60 -3.84 -29.42
CA SER A 357 5.39 -3.34 -30.78
C SER A 357 5.99 -4.31 -31.82
N SER A 358 7.22 -4.77 -31.66
CA SER A 358 7.83 -5.76 -32.57
C SER A 358 7.07 -7.09 -32.60
N ARG A 359 6.56 -7.55 -31.44
CA ARG A 359 5.72 -8.74 -31.37
C ARG A 359 4.38 -8.55 -32.09
N LEU A 360 3.75 -7.39 -31.95
CA LEU A 360 2.50 -7.05 -32.64
C LEU A 360 2.71 -6.98 -34.15
N GLU A 361 3.81 -6.37 -34.62
CA GLU A 361 4.16 -6.35 -36.05
C GLU A 361 4.38 -7.76 -36.60
N ALA A 362 5.11 -8.61 -35.87
CA ALA A 362 5.32 -10.00 -36.28
C ALA A 362 4.01 -10.80 -36.31
N ALA A 363 3.11 -10.57 -35.35
CA ALA A 363 1.79 -11.18 -35.33
C ALA A 363 0.91 -10.68 -36.49
N SER A 364 0.95 -9.38 -36.82
CA SER A 364 0.24 -8.80 -37.95
C SER A 364 0.67 -9.43 -39.27
N ARG A 365 1.98 -9.52 -39.53
CA ARG A 365 2.51 -10.15 -40.74
C ARG A 365 2.08 -11.61 -40.87
N ARG A 366 2.13 -12.38 -39.78
CA ARG A 366 1.65 -13.77 -39.76
C ARG A 366 0.15 -13.87 -40.04
N LEU A 367 -0.66 -12.94 -39.52
CA LEU A 367 -2.09 -12.89 -39.77
C LEU A 367 -2.37 -12.58 -41.25
N GLU A 368 -1.67 -11.62 -41.83
CA GLU A 368 -1.75 -11.28 -43.26
C GLU A 368 -1.41 -12.50 -44.13
N ASP A 369 -0.32 -13.21 -43.82
CA ASP A 369 0.06 -14.44 -44.52
C ASP A 369 -1.02 -15.54 -44.39
N SER A 370 -1.60 -15.72 -43.20
CA SER A 370 -2.69 -16.69 -42.97
C SER A 370 -3.94 -16.33 -43.76
N VAL A 371 -4.33 -15.06 -43.78
CA VAL A 371 -5.50 -14.59 -44.54
C VAL A 371 -5.28 -14.80 -46.04
N LEU A 372 -4.09 -14.51 -46.56
CA LEU A 372 -3.76 -14.77 -47.97
C LEU A 372 -3.80 -16.27 -48.30
N LEU A 373 -3.30 -17.12 -47.41
CA LEU A 373 -3.35 -18.57 -47.57
C LEU A 373 -4.81 -19.07 -47.57
N ASP A 374 -5.61 -18.63 -46.61
CA ASP A 374 -7.02 -19.00 -46.48
C ASP A 374 -7.82 -18.56 -47.70
N GLU A 375 -7.57 -17.35 -48.21
CA GLU A 375 -8.18 -16.84 -49.43
C GLU A 375 -7.78 -17.68 -50.66
N THR A 376 -6.51 -18.05 -50.77
CA THR A 376 -6.00 -18.90 -51.85
C THR A 376 -6.62 -20.30 -51.81
N VAL A 377 -6.72 -20.90 -50.62
CA VAL A 377 -7.35 -22.21 -50.42
C VAL A 377 -8.84 -22.14 -50.73
N ARG A 378 -9.54 -21.10 -50.25
CA ARG A 378 -10.94 -20.86 -50.55
C ARG A 378 -11.20 -20.73 -52.05
N SER A 379 -10.38 -19.94 -52.74
CA SER A 379 -10.45 -19.75 -54.20
C SER A 379 -10.28 -21.07 -54.94
N ARG A 380 -9.28 -21.89 -54.59
CA ARG A 380 -9.09 -23.21 -55.20
C ARG A 380 -10.26 -24.18 -54.99
N VAL A 381 -10.98 -24.06 -53.88
CA VAL A 381 -12.11 -24.95 -53.55
C VAL A 381 -13.42 -24.47 -54.17
N ARG A 382 -13.66 -23.15 -54.21
CA ARG A 382 -14.95 -22.57 -54.61
C ARG A 382 -14.96 -21.96 -55.99
N ASP A 383 -13.85 -21.39 -56.45
CA ASP A 383 -13.83 -20.65 -57.71
C ASP A 383 -13.79 -21.63 -58.87
N VAL A 384 -14.66 -21.41 -59.85
CA VAL A 384 -14.70 -22.22 -61.06
C VAL A 384 -13.59 -21.79 -62.00
N ASP A 385 -12.81 -22.75 -62.50
CA ASP A 385 -11.94 -22.51 -63.65
C ASP A 385 -12.82 -22.37 -64.90
N TYR A 386 -13.12 -21.12 -65.25
CA TYR A 386 -13.98 -20.79 -66.38
C TYR A 386 -13.49 -21.36 -67.71
N VAL A 387 -12.18 -21.55 -67.90
CA VAL A 387 -11.62 -22.10 -69.14
C VAL A 387 -11.94 -23.59 -69.25
N SER A 388 -11.70 -24.34 -68.17
CA SER A 388 -12.01 -25.77 -68.09
C SER A 388 -13.53 -26.03 -68.12
N ALA A 389 -14.31 -25.24 -67.38
CA ALA A 389 -15.76 -25.35 -67.33
C ALA A 389 -16.42 -25.02 -68.67
N ALA A 390 -15.98 -23.96 -69.37
CA ALA A 390 -16.50 -23.63 -70.70
C ALA A 390 -16.18 -24.72 -71.73
N SER A 391 -14.99 -25.32 -71.65
CA SER A 391 -14.58 -26.41 -72.53
C SER A 391 -15.42 -27.68 -72.29
N GLN A 392 -15.61 -28.08 -71.03
CA GLN A 392 -16.48 -29.21 -70.69
C GLN A 392 -17.94 -28.96 -71.06
N PHE A 393 -18.43 -27.74 -70.84
CA PHE A 393 -19.79 -27.37 -71.22
C PHE A 393 -20.00 -27.43 -72.74
N SER A 394 -19.04 -26.93 -73.52
CA SER A 394 -19.08 -27.05 -74.99
C SER A 394 -19.04 -28.51 -75.44
N LEU A 395 -18.25 -29.37 -74.79
CA LEU A 395 -18.22 -30.80 -75.07
C LEU A 395 -19.57 -31.47 -74.75
N LEU A 396 -20.15 -31.17 -73.59
CA LEU A 396 -21.46 -31.64 -73.16
C LEU A 396 -22.57 -31.19 -74.11
N GLN A 397 -22.52 -29.97 -74.63
CA GLN A 397 -23.45 -29.50 -75.66
C GLN A 397 -23.35 -30.33 -76.95
N VAL A 398 -22.12 -30.61 -77.41
CA VAL A 398 -21.90 -31.46 -78.59
C VAL A 398 -22.41 -32.89 -78.35
N GLN A 399 -22.11 -33.47 -77.18
CA GLN A 399 -22.59 -34.80 -76.81
C GLN A 399 -24.12 -34.86 -76.70
N LEU A 400 -24.76 -33.86 -76.09
CA LEU A 400 -26.21 -33.76 -75.99
C LEU A 400 -26.85 -33.68 -77.38
N GLN A 401 -26.29 -32.85 -78.27
CA GLN A 401 -26.81 -32.70 -79.63
C GLN A 401 -26.68 -34.00 -80.43
N ALA A 402 -25.55 -34.71 -80.30
CA ALA A 402 -25.34 -36.04 -80.89
C ALA A 402 -26.29 -37.10 -80.29
N GLY A 403 -26.49 -37.09 -78.97
CA GLY A 403 -27.42 -37.98 -78.28
C GLY A 403 -28.87 -37.76 -78.69
N LEU A 404 -29.30 -36.49 -78.85
CA LEU A 404 -30.62 -36.13 -79.36
C LEU A 404 -30.81 -36.57 -80.82
N GLN A 405 -29.79 -36.40 -81.67
CA GLN A 405 -29.82 -36.91 -83.05
C GLN A 405 -29.94 -38.44 -83.11
N SER A 406 -29.17 -39.14 -82.27
CA SER A 406 -29.23 -40.60 -82.18
C SER A 406 -30.56 -41.09 -81.62
N ALA A 407 -31.13 -40.42 -80.61
CA ALA A 407 -32.45 -40.74 -80.06
C ALA A 407 -33.57 -40.48 -81.09
N ALA A 408 -33.46 -39.41 -81.88
CA ALA A 408 -34.39 -39.14 -82.99
C ALA A 408 -34.31 -40.22 -84.07
N GLN A 409 -33.12 -40.72 -84.41
CA GLN A 409 -32.96 -41.86 -85.33
C GLN A 409 -33.61 -43.14 -84.77
N ILE A 410 -33.44 -43.44 -83.49
CA ILE A 410 -34.04 -44.63 -82.86
C ILE A 410 -35.57 -44.52 -82.77
N GLN A 411 -36.11 -43.34 -82.43
CA GLN A 411 -37.57 -43.13 -82.42
C GLN A 411 -38.20 -43.14 -83.83
N SER A 412 -37.42 -42.90 -84.88
CA SER A 412 -37.90 -43.00 -86.27
C SER A 412 -38.02 -44.45 -86.78
N LEU A 413 -37.38 -45.42 -86.11
CA LEU A 413 -37.56 -46.86 -86.36
C LEU A 413 -38.85 -47.35 -85.67
N THR A 414 -40.01 -46.90 -86.16
CA THR A 414 -41.28 -47.51 -85.75
C THR A 414 -41.44 -48.86 -86.44
N LEU A 415 -41.97 -49.85 -85.72
CA LEU A 415 -42.30 -51.20 -86.23
C LEU A 415 -43.19 -51.22 -87.49
N LEU A 416 -43.66 -50.05 -87.95
CA LEU A 416 -44.40 -49.87 -89.20
C LEU A 416 -43.53 -49.83 -90.46
N ASP A 417 -42.20 -49.62 -90.35
CA ASP A 417 -41.31 -49.61 -91.54
C ASP A 417 -40.79 -51.03 -91.90
N PHE A 418 -41.08 -52.03 -91.06
CA PHE A 418 -40.76 -53.44 -91.35
C PHE A 418 -41.93 -54.22 -91.99
N LEU A 419 -43.11 -53.58 -92.14
CA LEU A 419 -44.29 -54.16 -92.79
C LEU A 419 -44.72 -53.33 -94.01
N GLY A 420 -43.76 -53.02 -94.88
CA GLY A 420 -43.99 -52.61 -96.27
C GLY A 420 -43.57 -53.72 -97.23
#